data_AF-A0A7W0FGB4-F1
#
_entry.id   AF-A0A7W0FGB4-F1
#
_cell.length_a   1.000
_cell.length_b   1.000
_cell.length_c   1.000
_cell.angle_alpha   90.00
_cell.angle_beta   90.00
_cell.angle_gamma   90.00
#
_symmetry.space_group_name_H-M   'P 1'
#
loop_
_entity.id
_entity.type
_entity.pdbx_description
1 polymer ?
#
loop_
_entity_poly.entity_id
_entity_poly.type
_entity_poly.pdbx_seq_one_letter_code
_entity_poly.pdbx_strand_id
1 'polypeptide(L)'
;ALQTIAKTTITLFAFWIGLSALESPLDMRLSVAYTMAFLTLAVSELIRAFTARSERYSIFKIGIFSNKWMNRAVLLSLVLLMGVIYIPFLNPVFQTYPIGWYEWSWILLLVFIPAIVDELTKWLVYRRGKKKAN
;
A
#
# COMPACT_ATOMS: atom_id res chain seq x y z
N ALA A 1 14.43 9.24 -0.94
CA ALA A 1 14.95 8.25 -1.90
C ALA A 1 14.42 6.85 -1.62
N LEU A 2 14.75 6.22 -0.47
CA LEU A 2 14.42 4.81 -0.22
C LEU A 2 12.91 4.48 -0.30
N GLN A 3 12.04 5.30 0.29
CA GLN A 3 10.58 5.09 0.20
C GLN A 3 10.04 5.21 -1.23
N THR A 4 10.54 6.18 -2.01
CA THR A 4 10.11 6.39 -3.39
C THR A 4 10.48 5.18 -4.24
N ILE A 5 11.71 4.68 -4.10
CA ILE A 5 12.17 3.47 -4.79
C ILE A 5 11.29 2.29 -4.40
N ALA A 6 11.08 2.05 -3.10
CA ALA A 6 10.24 0.96 -2.64
C ALA A 6 8.82 1.02 -3.22
N LYS A 7 8.17 2.19 -3.20
CA LYS A 7 6.82 2.38 -3.72
C LYS A 7 6.74 2.17 -5.24
N THR A 8 7.69 2.73 -5.99
CA THR A 8 7.76 2.52 -7.44
C THR A 8 7.96 1.04 -7.76
N THR A 9 8.86 0.36 -7.05
CA THR A 9 9.14 -1.07 -7.25
C THR A 9 7.90 -1.93 -7.00
N ILE A 10 7.21 -1.76 -5.86
CA ILE A 10 6.02 -2.58 -5.58
C ILE A 10 4.87 -2.31 -6.55
N THR A 11 4.73 -1.06 -7.00
CA THR A 11 3.63 -0.65 -7.88
C THR A 11 3.85 -1.23 -9.28
N LEU A 12 5.08 -1.15 -9.80
CA LEU A 12 5.45 -1.75 -11.07
C LEU A 12 5.38 -3.29 -11.00
N PHE A 13 5.74 -3.88 -9.87
CA PHE A 13 5.64 -5.33 -9.68
C PHE A 13 4.18 -5.79 -9.63
N ALA A 14 3.30 -5.08 -8.93
CA ALA A 14 1.86 -5.35 -8.93
C ALA A 14 1.25 -5.21 -10.34
N PHE A 15 1.65 -4.16 -11.08
CA PHE A 15 1.26 -3.99 -12.48
C PHE A 15 1.73 -5.16 -13.34
N TRP A 16 2.98 -5.59 -13.19
CA TRP A 16 3.54 -6.72 -13.93
C TRP A 16 2.80 -8.02 -13.62
N ILE A 17 2.43 -8.27 -12.35
CA ILE A 17 1.60 -9.42 -11.97
C ILE A 17 0.25 -9.37 -12.67
N GLY A 18 -0.47 -8.25 -12.60
CA GLY A 18 -1.77 -8.10 -13.27
C GLY A 18 -1.68 -8.25 -14.78
N LEU A 19 -0.58 -7.77 -15.39
CA LEU A 19 -0.32 -7.95 -16.81
C LEU A 19 0.01 -9.41 -17.13
N SER A 20 0.61 -10.17 -16.21
CA SER A 20 0.98 -11.57 -16.43
C SER A 20 -0.18 -12.57 -16.32
N ALA A 21 -1.42 -12.12 -16.08
CA ALA A 21 -2.61 -12.98 -16.09
C ALA A 21 -2.73 -13.74 -17.43
N LEU A 22 -2.43 -15.04 -17.39
CA LEU A 22 -1.94 -15.80 -18.54
C LEU A 22 -3.02 -16.15 -19.60
N GLU A 23 -4.30 -15.93 -19.30
CA GLU A 23 -5.43 -16.45 -20.10
C GLU A 23 -6.41 -15.37 -20.59
N SER A 24 -6.18 -14.10 -20.25
CA SER A 24 -7.13 -13.00 -20.58
C SER A 24 -6.71 -12.19 -21.82
N PRO A 25 -7.67 -11.58 -22.54
CA PRO A 25 -7.40 -10.59 -23.58
C PRO A 25 -6.54 -9.40 -23.10
N LEU A 26 -5.81 -8.74 -24.01
CA LEU A 26 -4.84 -7.70 -23.66
C LEU A 26 -5.47 -6.49 -22.95
N ASP A 27 -6.62 -6.05 -23.40
CA ASP A 27 -7.42 -4.96 -22.82
C ASP A 27 -7.86 -5.26 -21.38
N MET A 28 -8.28 -6.50 -21.12
CA MET A 28 -8.67 -6.95 -19.79
C MET A 28 -7.44 -7.05 -18.87
N ARG A 29 -6.34 -7.64 -19.35
CA ARG A 29 -5.06 -7.72 -18.59
C ARG A 29 -4.56 -6.34 -18.20
N LEU A 30 -4.67 -5.36 -19.10
CA LEU A 30 -4.22 -4.00 -18.84
C LEU A 30 -5.08 -3.31 -17.76
N SER A 31 -6.40 -3.51 -17.81
CA SER A 31 -7.33 -2.98 -16.80
C SER A 31 -7.09 -3.57 -15.42
N VAL A 32 -6.82 -4.88 -15.33
CA VAL A 32 -6.42 -5.57 -14.09
C VAL A 32 -5.08 -5.02 -13.59
N ALA A 33 -4.08 -4.90 -14.47
CA ALA A 33 -2.76 -4.37 -14.12
C ALA A 33 -2.82 -2.95 -13.55
N TYR A 34 -3.59 -2.05 -14.17
CA TYR A 34 -3.79 -0.69 -13.65
C TYR A 34 -4.50 -0.71 -12.30
N THR A 35 -5.51 -1.55 -12.13
CA THR A 35 -6.23 -1.67 -10.86
C THR A 35 -5.34 -2.21 -9.75
N MET A 36 -4.53 -3.23 -10.02
CA MET A 36 -3.58 -3.78 -9.06
C MET A 36 -2.53 -2.74 -8.66
N ALA A 37 -1.98 -2.01 -9.62
CA ALA A 37 -1.03 -0.93 -9.35
C ALA A 37 -1.64 0.17 -8.47
N PHE A 38 -2.85 0.62 -8.81
CA PHE A 38 -3.60 1.62 -8.06
C PHE A 38 -3.87 1.16 -6.62
N LEU A 39 -4.40 -0.05 -6.44
CA LEU A 39 -4.71 -0.59 -5.12
C LEU A 39 -3.46 -0.82 -4.28
N THR A 40 -2.40 -1.40 -4.84
CA THR A 40 -1.12 -1.59 -4.13
C THR A 40 -0.58 -0.26 -3.64
N LEU A 41 -0.58 0.77 -4.48
CA LEU A 41 -0.13 2.10 -4.09
C LEU A 41 -1.03 2.68 -2.98
N ALA A 42 -2.35 2.76 -3.22
CA ALA A 42 -3.29 3.38 -2.29
C ALA A 42 -3.34 2.69 -0.92
N VAL A 43 -3.41 1.36 -0.89
CA VAL A 43 -3.44 0.58 0.35
C VAL A 43 -2.10 0.68 1.09
N SER A 44 -0.96 0.70 0.37
CA SER A 44 0.34 0.90 1.03
C SER A 44 0.45 2.25 1.73
N GLU A 45 -0.18 3.30 1.18
CA GLU A 45 -0.23 4.62 1.82
C GLU A 45 -1.09 4.62 3.08
N LEU A 46 -2.18 3.85 3.11
CA LEU A 46 -2.98 3.66 4.33
C LEU A 46 -2.18 2.99 5.44
N ILE A 47 -1.38 1.97 5.11
CA ILE A 47 -0.51 1.31 6.10
C ILE A 47 0.61 2.26 6.55
N ARG A 48 1.21 2.99 5.61
CA ARG A 48 2.25 3.98 5.89
C ARG A 48 1.76 5.13 6.75
N ALA A 49 0.47 5.48 6.71
CA ALA A 49 -0.10 6.49 7.60
C ALA A 49 0.10 6.12 9.09
N PHE A 50 0.04 4.83 9.43
CA PHE A 50 0.35 4.37 10.79
C PHE A 50 1.83 4.53 11.14
N THR A 51 2.74 4.24 10.20
CA THR A 51 4.19 4.37 10.46
C THR A 51 4.55 5.84 10.60
N ALA A 52 4.01 6.69 9.72
CA ALA A 52 4.26 8.13 9.67
C ALA A 52 3.74 8.88 10.90
N ARG A 53 2.82 8.30 11.70
CA ARG A 53 2.28 8.92 12.91
C ARG A 53 3.35 9.31 13.92
N SER A 54 4.49 8.62 13.95
CA SER A 54 5.62 9.00 14.80
C SER A 54 6.94 8.90 14.06
N GLU A 55 7.71 9.97 14.14
CA GLU A 55 9.08 10.03 13.64
C GLU A 55 10.09 9.42 14.63
N ARG A 56 9.76 9.39 15.92
CA ARG A 56 10.68 8.97 16.99
C ARG A 56 10.40 7.57 17.54
N TYR A 57 9.14 7.16 17.56
CA TYR A 57 8.75 5.89 18.15
C TYR A 57 8.20 4.95 17.08
N SER A 58 8.60 3.69 17.19
CA SER A 58 8.10 2.63 16.32
C SER A 58 6.60 2.39 16.53
N ILE A 59 5.88 1.98 15.48
CA ILE A 59 4.48 1.53 15.62
C ILE A 59 4.36 0.43 16.68
N PHE A 60 5.33 -0.47 16.75
CA PHE A 60 5.31 -1.57 17.74
C PHE A 60 5.37 -1.07 19.18
N LYS A 61 5.91 0.14 19.42
CA LYS A 61 5.93 0.77 20.75
C LYS A 61 4.68 1.60 21.03
N ILE A 62 4.07 2.21 20.01
CA ILE A 62 2.90 3.09 20.17
C ILE A 62 1.58 2.30 20.18
N GLY A 63 1.57 1.13 19.52
CA GLY A 63 0.37 0.34 19.27
C GLY A 63 -0.48 0.92 18.14
N ILE A 64 -0.86 0.06 17.19
CA ILE A 64 -1.67 0.43 16.01
C ILE A 64 -3.04 0.99 16.45
N PHE A 65 -3.63 0.41 17.50
CA PHE A 65 -4.98 0.77 17.95
C PHE A 65 -5.07 1.96 18.89
N SER A 66 -3.96 2.65 19.20
CA SER A 66 -3.96 3.72 20.20
C SER A 66 -4.66 5.01 19.74
N ASN A 67 -4.88 5.21 18.43
CA ASN A 67 -5.63 6.35 17.90
C ASN A 67 -6.88 5.92 17.14
N LYS A 68 -8.03 6.05 17.82
CA LYS A 68 -9.35 5.70 17.26
C LYS A 68 -9.70 6.51 16.01
N TRP A 69 -9.29 7.78 15.93
CA TRP A 69 -9.56 8.63 14.76
C TRP A 69 -8.75 8.18 13.54
N MET A 70 -7.47 7.83 13.72
CA MET A 70 -6.65 7.27 12.64
C MET A 70 -7.25 5.97 12.12
N ASN A 71 -7.65 5.05 13.02
CA ASN A 71 -8.24 3.78 12.62
C ASN A 71 -9.53 3.98 11.84
N ARG A 72 -10.39 4.91 12.26
CA ARG A 72 -11.63 5.26 11.56
C ARG A 72 -11.35 5.87 10.19
N ALA A 73 -10.36 6.75 10.08
CA ALA A 73 -9.97 7.35 8.81
C ALA A 73 -9.47 6.29 7.82
N VAL A 74 -8.56 5.41 8.26
CA VAL A 74 -8.06 4.31 7.42
C VAL A 74 -9.17 3.34 7.02
N LEU A 75 -10.05 2.98 7.96
CA LEU A 75 -11.19 2.11 7.66
C LEU A 75 -12.12 2.74 6.62
N LEU A 76 -12.44 4.03 6.78
CA LEU A 76 -13.27 4.76 5.82
C LEU A 76 -12.58 4.82 4.45
N SER A 77 -11.29 5.12 4.39
CA SER A 77 -10.53 5.11 3.13
C SER A 77 -10.51 3.75 2.48
N LEU A 78 -10.38 2.66 3.26
CA LEU A 78 -10.44 1.30 2.73
C LEU A 78 -11.84 1.01 2.14
N VAL A 79 -12.91 1.38 2.83
CA VAL A 79 -14.29 1.23 2.33
C VAL A 79 -14.48 2.00 1.02
N LEU A 80 -13.97 3.23 0.93
CA LEU A 80 -14.03 4.02 -0.30
C LEU A 80 -13.25 3.35 -1.44
N LEU A 81 -12.06 2.79 -1.17
CA LEU A 81 -11.28 2.04 -2.16
C LEU A 81 -12.03 0.80 -2.66
N MET A 82 -12.70 0.07 -1.76
CA MET A 82 -13.56 -1.06 -2.15
C MET A 82 -14.73 -0.60 -3.02
N GLY A 83 -15.32 0.56 -2.70
CA GLY A 83 -16.35 1.19 -3.53
C GLY A 83 -15.84 1.50 -4.94
N VAL A 84 -14.66 2.09 -5.06
CA VAL A 84 -14.04 2.48 -6.34
C VAL A 84 -13.83 1.29 -7.29
N ILE A 85 -13.61 0.07 -6.78
CA ILE A 85 -13.32 -1.11 -7.61
C ILE A 85 -14.53 -2.02 -7.84
N TYR A 86 -15.51 -2.02 -6.93
CA TYR A 86 -16.66 -2.93 -6.98
C TYR A 86 -18.00 -2.26 -7.31
N ILE A 87 -18.08 -0.92 -7.29
CA ILE A 87 -19.28 -0.19 -7.71
C ILE A 87 -19.15 0.12 -9.22
N PRO A 88 -19.93 -0.52 -10.11
CA PRO A 88 -19.75 -0.40 -11.56
C PRO A 88 -19.83 1.04 -12.09
N PHE A 89 -20.58 1.91 -11.40
CA PHE A 89 -20.68 3.34 -11.75
C PHE A 89 -19.36 4.10 -11.58
N LEU A 90 -18.50 3.69 -10.64
CA LEU A 90 -17.22 4.35 -10.36
C LEU A 90 -16.08 3.84 -11.26
N ASN A 91 -16.17 2.60 -11.72
CA ASN A 91 -15.16 1.97 -12.57
C ASN A 91 -14.72 2.79 -13.80
N PRO A 92 -15.63 3.38 -14.61
CA PRO A 92 -15.21 4.19 -15.76
C PRO A 92 -14.54 5.52 -15.36
N VAL A 93 -14.84 6.05 -14.17
CA VAL A 93 -14.25 7.30 -13.65
C VAL A 93 -12.81 7.07 -13.19
N PHE A 94 -12.58 5.96 -12.49
CA PHE A 94 -11.27 5.62 -11.92
C PHE A 94 -10.45 4.67 -12.80
N GLN A 95 -11.01 4.24 -13.93
CA GLN A 95 -10.41 3.26 -14.84
C GLN A 95 -10.02 1.95 -14.10
N THR A 96 -10.92 1.49 -13.23
CA THR A 96 -10.73 0.28 -12.42
C THR A 96 -11.54 -0.88 -12.93
N TYR A 97 -11.09 -2.09 -12.61
CA TYR A 97 -11.75 -3.35 -12.93
C TYR A 97 -11.90 -4.20 -11.66
N PRO A 98 -13.03 -4.87 -11.43
CA PRO A 98 -13.20 -5.70 -10.25
C PRO A 98 -12.19 -6.85 -10.26
N ILE A 99 -11.38 -6.95 -9.20
CA ILE A 99 -10.36 -7.99 -9.06
C ILE A 99 -10.81 -9.10 -8.11
N GLY A 100 -10.27 -10.30 -8.33
CA GLY A 100 -10.56 -11.49 -7.55
C GLY A 100 -9.61 -11.68 -6.36
N TRP A 101 -9.76 -12.82 -5.70
CA TRP A 101 -8.99 -13.14 -4.49
C TRP A 101 -7.50 -13.40 -4.77
N TYR A 102 -7.19 -13.89 -5.98
CA TYR A 102 -5.82 -14.14 -6.40
C TYR A 102 -5.01 -12.83 -6.45
N GLU A 103 -5.54 -11.80 -7.11
CA GLU A 103 -4.91 -10.49 -7.21
C GLU A 103 -4.79 -9.82 -5.83
N TRP A 104 -5.84 -9.93 -5.00
CA TRP A 104 -5.82 -9.43 -3.63
C TRP A 104 -4.72 -10.06 -2.78
N SER A 105 -4.46 -11.36 -2.94
CA SER A 105 -3.39 -12.03 -2.19
C SER A 105 -2.02 -11.42 -2.47
N TRP A 106 -1.73 -11.08 -3.73
CA TRP A 106 -0.51 -10.40 -4.14
C TRP A 106 -0.45 -8.95 -3.62
N ILE A 107 -1.55 -8.21 -3.73
CA ILE A 107 -1.63 -6.84 -3.22
C ILE A 107 -1.33 -6.82 -1.72
N LEU A 108 -1.97 -7.71 -0.94
CA LEU A 108 -1.79 -7.79 0.51
C LEU A 108 -0.34 -8.10 0.89
N LEU A 109 0.40 -8.88 0.11
CA LEU A 109 1.82 -9.13 0.36
C LEU A 109 2.68 -7.88 0.09
N LEU A 110 2.39 -7.15 -1.00
CA LEU A 110 3.20 -6.02 -1.45
C LEU A 110 3.01 -4.75 -0.61
N VAL A 111 1.80 -4.50 -0.10
CA VAL A 111 1.44 -3.24 0.58
C VAL A 111 2.21 -3.01 1.88
N PHE A 112 2.74 -4.06 2.52
CA PHE A 112 3.52 -3.93 3.76
C PHE A 112 4.95 -3.47 3.52
N ILE A 113 5.50 -3.65 2.31
CA ILE A 113 6.91 -3.38 2.02
C ILE A 113 7.30 -1.91 2.32
N PRO A 114 6.54 -0.88 1.87
CA PRO A 114 6.92 0.52 2.14
C PRO A 114 6.88 0.86 3.63
N ALA A 115 5.93 0.27 4.37
CA ALA A 115 5.81 0.46 5.81
C ALA A 115 7.01 -0.15 6.57
N ILE A 116 7.42 -1.37 6.18
CA ILE A 116 8.61 -2.03 6.71
C ILE A 116 9.86 -1.21 6.40
N VAL A 117 10.00 -0.70 5.17
CA VAL A 117 11.13 0.15 4.76
C VAL A 117 11.20 1.44 5.58
N ASP A 118 10.05 2.06 5.86
CA ASP A 118 9.98 3.27 6.71
C ASP A 118 10.43 2.98 8.14
N GLU A 119 9.92 1.91 8.73
CA GLU A 119 10.24 1.49 10.09
C GLU A 119 11.73 1.12 10.25
N LEU A 120 12.30 0.40 9.27
CA LEU A 120 13.73 0.09 9.21
C LEU A 120 14.58 1.36 9.11
N THR A 121 14.17 2.33 8.30
CA THR A 121 14.88 3.59 8.14
C THR A 121 14.91 4.37 9.45
N LYS A 122 13.77 4.48 10.14
CA LYS A 122 13.67 5.12 11.46
C LYS A 122 14.58 4.46 12.48
N TRP A 123 14.57 3.13 12.52
CA TRP A 123 15.42 2.37 13.43
C TRP A 123 16.92 2.60 13.18
N LEU A 124 17.35 2.63 11.91
CA LEU A 124 18.74 2.93 11.54
C LEU A 124 19.17 4.34 11.93
N VAL A 125 18.29 5.34 11.71
CA VAL A 125 18.56 6.74 12.08
C VAL A 125 18.65 6.90 13.60
N TYR A 126 17.71 6.31 14.35
CA TYR A 126 17.72 6.34 15.82
C TYR A 126 19.01 5.72 16.40
N ARG A 127 19.46 4.58 15.87
CA ARG A 127 20.71 3.94 16.28
C ARG A 127 21.94 4.80 16.00
N ARG A 128 21.99 5.49 14.86
CA ARG A 128 23.11 6.40 14.51
C ARG A 128 23.15 7.65 15.40
N GLY A 129 22.00 8.21 15.77
CA GLY A 129 21.92 9.33 16.70
C GLY A 129 22.46 8.98 18.09
N LYS A 130 22.16 7.76 18.59
CA LYS A 130 22.65 7.28 19.88
C LYS A 130 24.17 7.03 19.91
N LYS A 131 24.76 6.59 18.78
CA LYS A 131 26.21 6.37 18.64
C LYS A 131 27.04 7.66 18.53
N LYS A 132 26.45 8.79 18.15
CA LYS A 132 27.14 10.11 18.14
C LYS A 132 27.07 10.84 19.47
N ALA A 133 26.18 10.41 20.38
CA ALA A 133 25.98 11.01 21.69
C ALA A 133 26.74 10.28 22.82
N ASN A 134 27.37 9.15 22.50
CA ASN A 134 28.35 8.42 23.32
C ASN A 134 29.73 8.58 22.70
#